data_AF-L1JPS8-F1
#
_entry.id   AF-L1JPS8-F1
#
_cell.length_a   1.000
_cell.length_b   1.000
_cell.length_c   1.000
_cell.angle_alpha   90.00
_cell.angle_beta   90.00
_cell.angle_gamma   90.00
#
_symmetry.space_group_name_H-M   'P 1'
#
loop_
_entity.id
_entity.type
_entity.pdbx_description
1 polymer ?
#
loop_
_entity_poly.entity_id
_entity_poly.type
_entity_poly.pdbx_seq_one_letter_code
_entity_poly.pdbx_strand_id
1 'polypeptide(L)'
;MLQVPEWSLSECSSFLERSWDSQSFQSSIEFLQRISTASLNQGHSPKSVKYENMKGMHKTTIVLHTTRLGGLSYADFLLALKIDLMPFRP
;
A
#
# COMPACT_ATOMS: atom_id res chain seq x y z
N MET A 1 -1.90 -3.22 -19.83
CA MET A 1 -2.34 -3.93 -18.61
C MET A 1 -1.45 -3.45 -17.47
N LEU A 2 -2.03 -2.93 -16.37
CA LEU A 2 -1.23 -2.54 -15.21
C LEU A 2 -0.61 -3.80 -14.59
N GLN A 3 0.66 -3.75 -14.20
CA GLN A 3 1.32 -4.87 -13.51
C GLN A 3 0.69 -5.15 -12.14
N VAL A 4 -0.05 -4.18 -11.61
CA VAL A 4 -0.69 -4.18 -10.28
C VAL A 4 -2.16 -3.76 -10.45
N PRO A 5 -3.03 -4.64 -10.97
CA PRO A 5 -4.37 -4.27 -11.43
C PRO A 5 -5.32 -3.78 -10.33
N GLU A 6 -5.02 -4.15 -9.08
CA GLU A 6 -5.81 -3.75 -7.91
C GLU A 6 -5.41 -2.37 -7.34
N TRP A 7 -4.37 -1.76 -7.90
CA TRP A 7 -3.91 -0.44 -7.51
C TRP A 7 -4.46 0.62 -8.45
N SER A 8 -5.05 1.65 -7.86
CA SER A 8 -5.48 2.84 -8.58
C SER A 8 -4.26 3.68 -8.94
N LEU A 9 -4.10 3.97 -10.23
CA LEU A 9 -3.13 4.94 -10.71
C LEU A 9 -3.77 6.34 -10.65
N SER A 10 -3.06 7.32 -10.07
CA SER A 10 -3.56 8.70 -10.05
C SER A 10 -3.73 9.26 -11.47
N GLU A 11 -4.59 10.28 -11.63
CA GLU A 11 -4.90 10.86 -12.97
C GLU A 11 -3.64 11.32 -13.73
N CYS A 12 -2.65 11.86 -13.02
CA CYS A 12 -1.37 12.29 -13.59
C CYS A 12 -0.30 11.18 -13.58
N SER A 13 -0.66 9.92 -13.30
CA SER A 13 0.26 8.78 -13.15
C SER A 13 1.41 9.02 -12.17
N SER A 14 1.15 9.84 -11.16
CA SER A 14 2.16 10.29 -10.20
C SER A 14 2.30 9.36 -9.00
N PHE A 15 1.25 8.63 -8.61
CA PHE A 15 1.28 7.69 -7.50
C PHE A 15 0.35 6.50 -7.73
N LEU A 16 0.61 5.41 -7.00
CA LEU A 16 -0.28 4.26 -6.88
C LEU A 16 -0.97 4.31 -5.52
N GLU A 17 -2.25 4.00 -5.47
CA GLU A 17 -3.01 3.90 -4.23
C GLU A 17 -3.83 2.62 -4.19
N ARG A 18 -3.84 1.95 -3.04
CA ARG A 18 -4.76 0.83 -2.77
C ARG A 18 -5.26 0.89 -1.34
N SER A 19 -6.48 0.39 -1.14
CA SER A 19 -7.11 0.28 0.18
C SER A 19 -7.54 -1.14 0.51
N TRP A 20 -7.52 -1.47 1.79
CA TRP A 20 -7.95 -2.73 2.36
C TRP A 20 -8.85 -2.47 3.56
N ASP A 21 -10.01 -3.12 3.60
CA ASP A 21 -10.96 -3.03 4.72
C ASP A 21 -10.85 -4.28 5.60
N SER A 22 -10.71 -4.08 6.91
CA SER A 22 -10.69 -5.16 7.91
C SER A 22 -11.75 -4.99 8.99
N GLN A 23 -12.09 -6.09 9.63
CA GLN A 23 -13.04 -6.17 10.76
C GLN A 23 -12.42 -5.78 12.10
N SER A 24 -11.10 -5.62 12.19
CA SER A 24 -10.47 -5.26 13.45
C SER A 24 -9.22 -4.40 13.27
N PHE A 25 -8.98 -3.53 14.25
CA PHE A 25 -7.75 -2.74 14.30
C PHE A 25 -6.50 -3.63 14.29
N GLN A 26 -6.54 -4.77 15.00
CA GLN A 26 -5.42 -5.70 15.07
C GLN A 26 -5.05 -6.26 13.68
N SER A 27 -6.05 -6.65 12.87
CA SER A 27 -5.82 -7.14 11.51
C SER A 27 -5.13 -6.10 10.62
N SER A 28 -5.54 -4.83 10.73
CA SER A 28 -4.87 -3.73 10.02
C SER A 28 -3.41 -3.55 10.49
N ILE A 29 -3.14 -3.63 11.79
CA ILE A 29 -1.77 -3.50 12.32
C ILE A 29 -0.88 -4.66 11.88
N GLU A 30 -1.36 -5.91 11.96
CA GLU A 30 -0.60 -7.08 11.50
C GLU A 30 -0.26 -6.98 10.00
N PHE A 31 -1.18 -6.46 9.20
CA PHE A 31 -0.94 -6.20 7.79
C PHE A 31 0.12 -5.12 7.59
N LEU A 32 0.01 -3.99 8.28
CA LEU A 32 1.00 -2.90 8.22
C LEU A 32 2.40 -3.33 8.66
N GLN A 33 2.51 -4.24 9.64
CA GLN A 33 3.80 -4.81 10.05
C GLN A 33 4.47 -5.62 8.93
N ARG A 34 3.70 -6.38 8.15
CA ARG A 34 4.21 -7.12 6.97
C ARG A 34 4.68 -6.16 5.89
N ILE A 35 3.90 -5.11 5.61
CA ILE A 35 4.27 -4.05 4.66
C ILE A 35 5.56 -3.37 5.10
N SER A 36 5.68 -3.01 6.39
CA SER A 36 6.87 -2.40 6.97
C SER A 36 8.11 -3.28 6.76
N THR A 37 7.99 -4.58 7.04
CA THR A 37 9.09 -5.53 6.85
C THR A 37 9.52 -5.65 5.38
N ALA A 38 8.55 -5.74 4.45
CA ALA A 38 8.85 -5.78 3.02
C ALA A 38 9.50 -4.48 2.52
N SER A 39 9.06 -3.34 3.05
CA SER A 39 9.60 -2.01 2.73
C SER A 39 11.06 -1.89 3.16
N LEU A 40 11.36 -2.32 4.39
CA LEU A 40 12.73 -2.36 4.93
C LEU A 40 13.63 -3.26 4.10
N ASN A 41 13.18 -4.49 3.79
CA ASN A 41 13.96 -5.44 2.98
C ASN A 41 14.21 -4.94 1.54
N GLN A 42 13.32 -4.11 1.00
CA GLN A 42 13.48 -3.50 -0.31
C GLN A 42 14.31 -2.22 -0.29
N GLY A 43 14.40 -1.53 0.85
CA GLY A 43 14.93 -0.17 0.92
C GLY A 43 14.00 0.87 0.29
N HIS A 44 12.69 0.62 0.25
CA HIS A 44 11.68 1.53 -0.31
C HIS A 44 10.43 1.53 0.56
N SER A 45 10.05 2.68 1.11
CA SER A 45 8.87 2.82 1.97
C SER A 45 7.69 3.44 1.23
N PRO A 46 6.45 3.15 1.63
CA PRO A 46 5.30 3.90 1.17
C PRO A 46 5.47 5.40 1.38
N LYS A 47 4.92 6.20 0.47
CA LYS A 47 4.86 7.66 0.61
C LYS A 47 3.98 8.04 1.79
N SER A 48 2.85 7.36 1.94
CA SER A 48 1.97 7.51 3.08
C SER A 48 1.23 6.21 3.37
N VAL A 49 0.84 6.09 4.63
CA VAL A 49 -0.04 5.05 5.16
C VAL A 49 -1.16 5.78 5.88
N LYS A 50 -2.40 5.53 5.50
CA LYS A 50 -3.59 6.09 6.15
C LYS A 50 -4.38 4.95 6.79
N TYR A 51 -4.81 5.17 8.02
CA TYR A 51 -5.71 4.27 8.73
C TYR A 51 -6.96 5.03 9.16
N GLU A 52 -8.13 4.44 8.94
CA GLU A 52 -9.43 5.01 9.28
C GLU A 52 -10.29 3.96 9.97
N ASN A 53 -11.03 4.35 11.00
CA ASN A 53 -12.09 3.53 11.59
C ASN A 53 -13.41 4.26 11.42
N MET A 54 -14.33 3.68 10.65
CA MET A 54 -15.66 4.23 10.42
C MET A 54 -16.70 3.15 10.69
N LYS A 55 -17.54 3.39 11.71
CA LYS A 55 -18.66 2.49 12.07
C LYS A 55 -18.23 1.02 12.30
N GLY A 56 -17.04 0.80 12.84
CA GLY A 56 -16.51 -0.55 13.11
C GLY A 56 -15.82 -1.23 11.93
N MET A 57 -15.71 -0.55 10.78
CA MET A 57 -14.89 -0.98 9.65
C MET A 57 -13.55 -0.26 9.69
N HIS A 58 -12.47 -1.01 9.50
CA HIS A 58 -11.10 -0.54 9.63
C HIS A 58 -10.43 -0.51 8.26
N LYS A 59 -10.24 0.69 7.70
CA LYS A 59 -9.64 0.87 6.38
C LYS A 59 -8.17 1.23 6.50
N THR A 60 -7.33 0.53 5.75
CA THR A 60 -5.92 0.85 5.55
C THR A 60 -5.70 1.25 4.11
N THR A 61 -5.08 2.39 3.86
CA THR A 61 -4.74 2.88 2.52
C THR A 61 -3.24 3.11 2.42
N ILE A 62 -2.64 2.61 1.34
CA ILE A 62 -1.21 2.75 1.05
C ILE A 62 -1.05 3.55 -0.23
N VAL A 63 -0.20 4.59 -0.17
CA VAL A 63 0.20 5.37 -1.35
C VAL A 63 1.68 5.12 -1.63
N LEU A 64 2.00 4.74 -2.86
CA LEU A 64 3.37 4.53 -3.33
C LEU A 64 3.74 5.61 -4.34
N HIS A 65 4.90 6.23 -4.10
CA HIS A 65 5.44 7.31 -4.90
C HIS A 65 6.92 7.51 -4.56
N THR A 66 7.77 7.57 -5.58
CA THR A 66 9.19 7.86 -5.39
C THR A 66 9.42 9.37 -5.37
N THR A 67 9.34 9.97 -4.16
CA THR A 67 9.44 11.44 -3.96
C THR A 67 10.68 12.06 -4.63
N ARG A 68 11.83 11.38 -4.58
CA ARG A 68 13.07 11.88 -5.18
C ARG A 68 12.99 12.05 -6.70
N LEU A 69 12.12 11.29 -7.37
CA LEU A 69 11.91 11.35 -8.81
C LEU A 69 10.69 12.19 -9.20
N GLY A 70 9.93 12.69 -8.23
CA GLY A 70 8.69 13.42 -8.48
C GLY A 70 7.61 12.58 -9.18
N GLY A 71 7.70 11.25 -9.10
CA GLY A 71 6.79 10.34 -9.80
C GLY A 71 6.94 8.88 -9.37
N LEU A 72 6.36 7.99 -10.15
CA LEU A 72 6.48 6.55 -9.96
C LEU A 72 7.83 6.03 -10.46
N SER A 73 8.32 4.99 -9.80
CA SER A 73 9.48 4.22 -10.22
C SER A 73 9.20 2.72 -10.15
N TYR A 74 10.11 1.93 -10.72
CA TYR A 74 10.06 0.47 -10.59
C TYR A 74 9.96 0.00 -9.14
N ALA A 75 10.56 0.72 -8.18
CA ALA A 75 10.48 0.38 -6.77
C ALA A 75 9.05 0.46 -6.22
N ASP A 76 8.24 1.41 -6.70
CA ASP A 76 6.83 1.54 -6.33
C ASP A 76 6.04 0.31 -6.81
N PHE A 77 6.21 -0.09 -8.07
CA PHE A 77 5.54 -1.27 -8.63
C PHE A 77 6.00 -2.57 -7.96
N LEU A 78 7.29 -2.70 -7.66
CA LEU A 78 7.81 -3.90 -6.97
C LEU A 78 7.26 -4.03 -5.55
N LEU A 79 7.14 -2.90 -4.83
CA LEU A 79 6.56 -2.92 -3.49
C LEU A 79 5.05 -3.21 -3.56
N ALA A 80 4.32 -2.63 -4.51
CA ALA A 80 2.91 -2.95 -4.75
C ALA A 80 2.69 -4.45 -5.00
N LEU A 81 3.48 -5.06 -5.88
CA LEU A 81 3.44 -6.51 -6.15
C LEU A 81 3.69 -7.34 -4.89
N LYS A 82 4.66 -6.95 -4.05
CA LYS A 82 4.91 -7.65 -2.78
C LYS A 82 3.73 -7.56 -1.84
N ILE A 83 3.10 -6.39 -1.73
CA ILE A 83 1.93 -6.17 -0.88
C ILE A 83 0.73 -7.00 -1.39
N ASP A 84 0.53 -7.09 -2.70
CA ASP A 84 -0.54 -7.89 -3.30
C ASP A 84 -0.44 -9.38 -2.97
N LEU A 85 0.78 -9.90 -2.79
CA LEU A 85 1.04 -11.28 -2.41
C LEU A 85 0.95 -11.54 -0.89
N MET A 86 0.81 -10.49 -0.07
CA MET A 86 0.69 -10.65 1.38
C MET A 86 -0.71 -11.16 1.74
N PRO A 87 -0.81 -12.12 2.67
CA PRO A 87 -2.11 -12.48 3.21
C PRO A 87 -2.70 -11.27 3.94
N PHE A 88 -3.92 -10.89 3.57
CA PHE A 88 -4.72 -9.90 4.26
C PHE A 88 -5.94 -10.60 4.86
N ARG A 89 -6.22 -10.34 6.14
CA ARG A 89 -7.42 -10.84 6.82
C ARG A 89 -8.43 -9.70 6.90
N PRO A 90 -9.49 -9.72 6.05
CA PRO A 90 -10.58 -8.77 6.14
C PRO A 90 -11.41 -8.99 7.40
#